data_AF-A0A661NLK0-F1
#
_entry.id   AF-A0A661NLK0-F1
#
_cell.length_a   1.000
_cell.length_b   1.000
_cell.length_c   1.000
_cell.angle_alpha   90.00
_cell.angle_beta   90.00
_cell.angle_gamma   90.00
#
_symmetry.space_group_name_H-M   'P 1'
#
loop_
_entity.id
_entity.type
_entity.pdbx_description
1 polymer ?
#
loop_
_entity_poly.entity_id
_entity_poly.type
_entity_poly.pdbx_seq_one_letter_code
_entity_poly.pdbx_strand_id
1 'polypeptide(L)'
;MKSTRPRESIRSGLADLAPLGALAPRLLALLFALVSAVVVGPTVARAHLGHAVQSAERYLKVDFEGGHVRVVVSLMLGPGEAARVLRVADREDGDGDGTLTPTEADAYLARWGVGLGEDLVLELDGAAVRVDWGEAYLDPSGPISHRPATVEMIARVPLSAGEHHLVLRDGMRRETFERTDVAFSGHDGAELVASGVGEERPSARVPAIAFAGARGPDVFSAVAVVEGSSRGGGLPGDAASEGPAAGHPLGDFGALEAGALAVVILVSAGLLMLWRRRRP
;
A
#
# COMPACT_ATOMS: atom_id res chain seq x y z
N MET A 1 -23.80 -18.42 -90.65
CA MET A 1 -22.54 -19.19 -90.79
C MET A 1 -22.09 -19.64 -89.42
N LYS A 2 -22.04 -20.97 -89.20
CA LYS A 2 -21.54 -21.62 -87.98
C LYS A 2 -20.02 -21.44 -87.92
N SER A 3 -19.52 -20.81 -86.86
CA SER A 3 -18.09 -20.78 -86.55
C SER A 3 -17.90 -21.42 -85.18
N THR A 4 -17.53 -22.71 -85.21
CA THR A 4 -17.03 -23.47 -84.08
C THR A 4 -15.61 -23.03 -83.76
N ARG A 5 -15.35 -22.57 -82.53
CA ARG A 5 -14.00 -22.46 -81.98
C ARG A 5 -13.90 -23.15 -80.62
N PRO A 6 -12.70 -23.63 -80.26
CA PRO A 6 -12.51 -24.75 -79.34
C PRO A 6 -12.40 -24.30 -77.88
N ARG A 7 -12.76 -25.24 -76.99
CA ARG A 7 -12.54 -25.21 -75.55
C ARG A 7 -11.05 -25.12 -75.25
N GLU A 8 -10.57 -23.97 -74.81
CA GLU A 8 -9.29 -23.86 -74.10
C GLU A 8 -9.53 -23.92 -72.59
N SER A 9 -8.83 -24.89 -72.01
CA SER A 9 -8.84 -25.28 -70.60
C SER A 9 -8.15 -24.21 -69.75
N ILE A 10 -8.93 -23.32 -69.15
CA ILE A 10 -8.48 -22.46 -68.04
C ILE A 10 -8.57 -23.27 -66.74
N ARG A 11 -7.58 -24.15 -66.50
CA ARG A 11 -7.35 -24.82 -65.21
C ARG A 11 -5.86 -24.81 -64.89
N SER A 12 -5.29 -23.66 -64.56
CA SER A 12 -3.94 -23.57 -64.00
C SER A 12 -3.68 -22.19 -63.37
N GLY A 13 -4.30 -21.88 -62.25
CA GLY A 13 -4.02 -20.60 -61.58
C GLY A 13 -4.48 -20.44 -60.12
N LEU A 14 -4.93 -21.50 -59.45
CA LEU A 14 -5.42 -21.41 -58.06
C LEU A 14 -4.57 -22.20 -57.05
N ALA A 15 -3.41 -22.72 -57.44
CA ALA A 15 -2.57 -23.55 -56.56
C ALA A 15 -1.61 -22.76 -55.64
N ASP A 16 -1.48 -21.43 -55.80
CA ASP A 16 -0.46 -20.63 -55.10
C ASP A 16 -1.00 -19.69 -54.00
N LEU A 17 -2.16 -19.98 -53.41
CA LEU A 17 -2.63 -19.30 -52.19
C LEU A 17 -2.29 -20.04 -50.89
N ALA A 18 -1.43 -21.06 -50.97
CA ALA A 18 -1.07 -21.94 -49.86
C ALA A 18 -0.26 -21.33 -48.68
N PRO A 19 0.40 -20.15 -48.73
CA PRO A 19 1.17 -19.71 -47.56
C PRO A 19 0.33 -18.99 -46.50
N LEU A 20 -0.93 -18.63 -46.77
CA LEU A 20 -1.75 -17.89 -45.80
C LEU A 20 -2.25 -18.77 -44.64
N GLY A 21 -2.37 -20.08 -44.84
CA GLY A 21 -2.82 -21.01 -43.79
C GLY A 21 -1.81 -21.21 -42.66
N ALA A 22 -0.51 -21.08 -42.95
CA ALA A 22 0.57 -21.27 -41.98
C ALA A 22 0.84 -20.02 -41.12
N LEU A 23 0.41 -18.84 -41.57
CA LEU A 23 0.57 -17.58 -40.84
C LEU A 23 -0.54 -17.35 -39.79
N ALA A 24 -1.73 -17.89 -40.02
CA ALA A 24 -2.87 -17.77 -39.12
C ALA A 24 -2.61 -18.22 -37.67
N PRO A 25 -1.99 -19.39 -37.39
CA PRO A 25 -1.72 -19.80 -36.00
C PRO A 25 -0.66 -18.92 -35.32
N ARG A 26 0.31 -18.39 -36.08
CA ARG A 26 1.35 -17.50 -35.55
C ARG A 26 0.79 -16.12 -35.20
N LEU A 27 -0.07 -15.57 -36.06
CA LEU A 27 -0.81 -14.33 -35.79
C LEU A 27 -1.73 -14.48 -34.58
N LEU A 28 -2.43 -15.61 -34.44
CA LEU A 28 -3.30 -15.86 -33.29
C LEU A 28 -2.50 -15.99 -31.99
N ALA A 29 -1.34 -16.66 -32.01
CA ALA A 29 -0.47 -16.78 -30.85
C ALA A 29 0.15 -15.43 -30.44
N LEU A 30 0.54 -14.60 -31.41
CA LEU A 30 1.00 -13.23 -31.16
C LEU A 30 -0.11 -12.36 -30.57
N LEU A 31 -1.33 -12.46 -31.10
CA LEU A 31 -2.48 -11.71 -30.59
C LEU A 31 -2.84 -12.15 -29.16
N PHE A 32 -2.81 -13.46 -28.89
CA PHE A 32 -3.04 -14.01 -27.56
C PHE A 32 -1.94 -13.56 -26.59
N ALA A 33 -0.66 -13.63 -26.97
CA ALA A 33 0.44 -13.15 -26.13
C ALA A 33 0.36 -11.64 -25.88
N LEU A 34 -0.05 -10.84 -26.86
CA LEU A 34 -0.26 -9.40 -26.71
C LEU A 34 -1.45 -9.10 -25.79
N VAL A 35 -2.58 -9.78 -25.98
CA VAL A 35 -3.76 -9.63 -25.11
C VAL A 35 -3.45 -10.10 -23.69
N SER A 36 -2.74 -11.21 -23.51
CA SER A 36 -2.27 -11.67 -22.20
C SER A 36 -1.29 -10.67 -21.57
N ALA A 37 -0.36 -10.09 -22.34
CA ALA A 37 0.55 -9.07 -21.84
C ALA A 37 -0.17 -7.77 -21.44
N VAL A 38 -1.26 -7.40 -22.12
CA VAL A 38 -2.06 -6.20 -21.82
C VAL A 38 -3.10 -6.44 -20.72
N VAL A 39 -3.65 -7.65 -20.62
CA VAL A 39 -4.66 -8.01 -19.60
C VAL A 39 -4.00 -8.44 -18.28
N VAL A 40 -2.79 -9.02 -18.33
CA VAL A 40 -2.03 -9.43 -17.14
C VAL A 40 -0.94 -8.39 -16.76
N GLY A 41 -0.48 -7.57 -17.71
CA GLY A 41 0.42 -6.45 -17.43
C GLY A 41 -0.32 -5.12 -17.61
N PRO A 42 -0.72 -4.42 -16.53
CA PRO A 42 0.03 -4.26 -15.30
C PRO A 42 -0.78 -4.75 -14.10
N THR A 43 -0.42 -5.89 -13.51
CA THR A 43 -0.58 -6.03 -12.06
C THR A 43 0.27 -4.93 -11.45
N VAL A 44 -0.40 -3.81 -11.18
CA VAL A 44 0.02 -2.62 -10.47
C VAL A 44 1.41 -2.81 -9.90
N ALA A 45 2.43 -2.26 -10.58
CA ALA A 45 3.56 -1.73 -9.84
C ALA A 45 2.91 -0.72 -8.89
N ARG A 46 2.50 -1.20 -7.71
CA ARG A 46 1.93 -0.39 -6.65
C ARG A 46 3.07 0.53 -6.31
N ALA A 47 3.01 1.72 -6.89
CA ALA A 47 3.87 2.79 -6.51
C ALA A 47 3.57 2.99 -5.02
N HIS A 48 4.47 2.47 -4.18
CA HIS A 48 4.52 2.70 -2.75
C HIS A 48 4.18 4.18 -2.51
N LEU A 49 3.18 4.50 -1.70
CA LEU A 49 2.77 5.91 -1.57
C LEU A 49 3.80 6.80 -0.90
N GLY A 50 4.88 6.22 -0.35
CA GLY A 50 6.13 6.94 -0.13
C GLY A 50 6.67 7.66 -1.39
N HIS A 51 6.14 7.41 -2.59
CA HIS A 51 6.46 8.14 -3.82
C HIS A 51 5.70 9.44 -4.02
N ALA A 52 4.55 9.64 -3.35
CA ALA A 52 3.88 10.92 -3.48
C ALA A 52 4.81 11.97 -2.91
N VAL A 53 5.26 11.84 -1.66
CA VAL A 53 6.10 12.84 -0.98
C VAL A 53 7.48 12.95 -1.64
N GLN A 54 7.94 14.20 -1.83
CA GLN A 54 9.21 14.59 -2.46
C GLN A 54 10.09 15.43 -1.52
N SER A 55 9.48 16.15 -0.58
CA SER A 55 10.17 16.93 0.46
C SER A 55 9.31 16.96 1.73
N ALA A 56 9.86 16.55 2.88
CA ALA A 56 9.19 16.72 4.18
C ALA A 56 10.21 16.78 5.32
N GLU A 57 9.81 17.37 6.45
CA GLU A 57 10.38 17.00 7.74
C GLU A 57 9.60 15.80 8.28
N ARG A 58 10.32 14.78 8.75
CA ARG A 58 9.74 13.54 9.25
C ARG A 58 9.96 13.39 10.74
N TYR A 59 8.92 12.97 11.44
CA TYR A 59 8.98 12.56 12.83
C TYR A 59 8.54 11.10 12.94
N LEU A 60 9.41 10.28 13.52
CA LEU A 60 9.14 8.87 13.82
C LEU A 60 9.17 8.68 15.32
N LYS A 61 8.04 8.31 15.92
CA LYS A 61 7.92 8.16 17.38
C LYS A 61 7.57 6.72 17.73
N VAL A 62 8.27 6.19 18.73
CA VAL A 62 7.98 4.87 19.33
C VAL A 62 7.73 5.09 20.81
N ASP A 63 6.47 4.92 21.21
CA ASP A 63 6.02 5.07 22.58
C ASP A 63 5.61 3.71 23.14
N PHE A 64 6.30 3.26 24.18
CA PHE A 64 5.88 2.07 24.92
C PHE A 64 4.85 2.46 25.97
N GLU A 65 3.70 1.78 25.95
CA GLU A 65 2.60 1.93 26.88
C GLU A 65 2.31 0.57 27.55
N GLY A 66 1.66 0.55 28.72
CA GLY A 66 1.44 -0.65 29.54
C GLY A 66 0.70 -1.84 28.89
N GLY A 67 0.26 -1.72 27.63
CA GLY A 67 -0.35 -2.82 26.88
C GLY A 67 -0.10 -2.79 25.38
N HIS A 68 0.67 -1.84 24.86
CA HIS A 68 1.03 -1.77 23.45
C HIS A 68 2.22 -0.84 23.23
N VAL A 69 2.88 -0.98 22.09
CA VAL A 69 3.77 0.06 21.56
C VAL A 69 3.00 0.85 20.50
N ARG A 70 3.01 2.17 20.64
CA ARG A 70 2.44 3.12 19.69
C ARG A 70 3.56 3.64 18.79
N VAL A 71 3.41 3.42 17.50
CA VAL A 71 4.33 3.90 16.47
C VAL A 71 3.66 5.01 15.68
N VAL A 72 4.30 6.17 15.58
CA VAL A 72 3.77 7.35 14.89
C VAL A 72 4.72 7.75 13.79
N VAL A 73 4.17 7.99 12.60
CA VAL A 73 4.88 8.60 11.46
C VAL A 73 4.17 9.89 11.15
N SER A 74 4.85 11.02 11.33
CA SER A 74 4.31 12.35 11.03
C SER A 74 5.21 13.05 10.02
N LEU A 75 4.61 13.57 8.95
CA LEU A 75 5.27 14.30 7.89
C LEU A 75 4.77 15.75 7.90
N MET A 76 5.69 16.68 8.08
CA MET A 76 5.43 18.11 7.91
C MET A 76 5.84 18.53 6.50
N LEU A 77 4.87 18.98 5.72
CA LEU A 77 5.04 19.34 4.32
C LEU A 77 5.14 20.86 4.18
N GLY A 78 6.14 21.32 3.42
CA GLY A 78 6.22 22.72 3.01
C GLY A 78 5.08 23.12 2.07
N PRO A 79 4.77 24.41 1.89
CA PRO A 79 3.58 24.88 1.15
C PRO A 79 3.45 24.37 -0.30
N GLY A 80 4.56 24.26 -1.02
CA GLY A 80 4.56 23.76 -2.40
C GLY A 80 4.27 22.27 -2.46
N GLU A 81 4.86 21.52 -1.53
CA GLU A 81 4.68 20.09 -1.43
C GLU A 81 3.29 19.72 -0.93
N ALA A 82 2.81 20.41 0.10
CA ALA A 82 1.47 20.26 0.64
C ALA A 82 0.42 20.37 -0.48
N ALA A 83 0.44 21.46 -1.27
CA ALA A 83 -0.51 21.62 -2.38
C ALA A 83 -0.40 20.52 -3.44
N ARG A 84 0.77 19.88 -3.61
CA ARG A 84 0.95 18.77 -4.54
C ARG A 84 0.37 17.47 -3.97
N VAL A 85 0.67 17.15 -2.70
CA VAL A 85 0.14 15.97 -2.01
C VAL A 85 -1.38 16.06 -1.85
N LEU A 86 -1.91 17.21 -1.45
CA LEU A 86 -3.36 17.41 -1.32
C LEU A 86 -4.08 17.24 -2.67
N ARG A 87 -3.47 17.65 -3.79
CA ARG A 87 -4.01 17.38 -5.15
C ARG A 87 -3.90 15.92 -5.59
N VAL A 88 -3.09 15.11 -4.92
CA VAL A 88 -3.10 13.66 -5.12
C VAL A 88 -4.27 13.07 -4.34
N ALA A 89 -4.49 13.52 -3.11
CA ALA A 89 -5.61 13.10 -2.28
C ALA A 89 -6.98 13.51 -2.86
N ASP A 90 -7.12 14.74 -3.34
CA ASP A 90 -8.28 15.29 -4.09
C ASP A 90 -8.64 14.55 -5.40
N ARG A 91 -7.90 13.49 -5.75
CA ARG A 91 -8.21 12.66 -6.91
C ARG A 91 -8.59 11.23 -6.51
N GLU A 92 -8.78 10.97 -5.22
CA GLU A 92 -9.16 9.65 -4.73
C GLU A 92 -10.54 9.22 -5.21
N ASP A 93 -11.48 10.15 -5.33
CA ASP A 93 -12.81 9.87 -5.89
C ASP A 93 -12.92 10.14 -7.41
N GLY A 94 -11.92 10.85 -7.95
CA GLY A 94 -11.72 11.10 -9.38
C GLY A 94 -12.22 12.45 -9.90
N ASP A 95 -12.75 13.35 -9.05
CA ASP A 95 -13.23 14.65 -9.53
C ASP A 95 -12.10 15.69 -9.69
N GLY A 96 -11.12 15.72 -8.78
CA GLY A 96 -10.01 16.68 -8.82
C GLY A 96 -10.46 18.13 -8.77
N ASP A 97 -11.50 18.45 -7.97
CA ASP A 97 -12.13 19.77 -7.97
C ASP A 97 -11.31 20.87 -7.25
N GLY A 98 -10.22 20.48 -6.58
CA GLY A 98 -9.34 21.37 -5.84
C GLY A 98 -9.76 21.58 -4.39
N THR A 99 -10.62 20.73 -3.85
CA THR A 99 -11.12 20.76 -2.47
C THR A 99 -10.97 19.38 -1.85
N LEU A 100 -10.09 19.28 -0.86
CA LEU A 100 -9.95 18.02 -0.14
C LEU A 100 -11.14 17.76 0.78
N THR A 101 -11.95 16.77 0.45
CA THR A 101 -13.02 16.26 1.30
C THR A 101 -12.49 15.27 2.35
N PRO A 102 -13.23 15.03 3.45
CA PRO A 102 -12.87 13.99 4.41
C PRO A 102 -12.77 12.60 3.80
N THR A 103 -13.65 12.26 2.84
CA THR A 103 -13.65 10.93 2.21
C THR A 103 -12.39 10.69 1.38
N GLU A 104 -11.94 11.71 0.66
CA GLU A 104 -10.69 11.66 -0.10
C GLU A 104 -9.46 11.61 0.80
N ALA A 105 -9.47 12.39 1.89
CA ALA A 105 -8.42 12.33 2.91
C ALA A 105 -8.30 10.92 3.50
N ASP A 106 -9.43 10.32 3.89
CA ASP A 106 -9.47 8.95 4.44
C ASP A 106 -8.98 7.92 3.43
N ALA A 107 -9.39 8.02 2.16
CA ALA A 107 -8.94 7.12 1.10
C ALA A 107 -7.44 7.25 0.84
N TYR A 108 -6.92 8.49 0.81
CA TYR A 108 -5.49 8.76 0.66
C TYR A 108 -4.69 8.16 1.82
N LEU A 109 -5.14 8.38 3.06
CA LEU A 109 -4.47 7.89 4.28
C LEU A 109 -4.54 6.38 4.41
N ALA A 110 -5.67 5.74 4.09
CA ALA A 110 -5.81 4.28 4.11
C ALA A 110 -4.83 3.64 3.13
N ARG A 111 -4.71 4.20 1.92
CA ARG A 111 -3.74 3.75 0.93
C ARG A 111 -2.32 3.98 1.46
N TRP A 112 -2.03 5.13 2.10
CA TRP A 112 -0.71 5.43 2.65
C TRP A 112 -0.31 4.46 3.76
N GLY A 113 -1.25 4.11 4.65
CA GLY A 113 -1.07 3.10 5.70
C GLY A 113 -0.69 1.72 5.14
N VAL A 114 -1.26 1.31 4.00
CA VAL A 114 -0.83 0.08 3.31
C VAL A 114 0.65 0.16 2.89
N GLY A 115 1.07 1.29 2.32
CA GLY A 115 2.48 1.52 1.96
C GLY A 115 3.41 1.53 3.18
N LEU A 116 3.00 2.15 4.28
CA LEU A 116 3.77 2.15 5.53
C LEU A 116 3.96 0.74 6.10
N GLY A 117 3.01 -0.17 5.92
CA GLY A 117 3.17 -1.57 6.33
C GLY A 117 4.28 -2.32 5.57
N GLU A 118 4.67 -1.84 4.40
CA GLU A 118 5.78 -2.37 3.61
C GLU A 118 7.09 -1.61 3.89
N ASP A 119 6.99 -0.28 4.05
CA ASP A 119 8.14 0.60 4.27
C ASP A 119 8.67 0.56 5.71
N LEU A 120 7.82 0.30 6.70
CA LEU A 120 8.19 0.28 8.12
C LEU A 120 7.92 -1.11 8.71
N VAL A 121 8.96 -1.94 8.68
CA VAL A 121 8.88 -3.32 9.19
C VAL A 121 9.28 -3.34 10.65
N LEU A 122 8.40 -3.89 11.49
CA LEU A 122 8.64 -4.06 12.92
C LEU A 122 8.91 -5.51 13.25
N GLU A 123 9.88 -5.72 14.13
CA GLU A 123 10.10 -6.99 14.80
C GLU A 123 10.01 -6.75 16.32
N LEU A 124 9.31 -7.63 17.02
CA LEU A 124 9.18 -7.62 18.46
C LEU A 124 9.69 -8.96 18.99
N ASP A 125 10.71 -8.90 19.86
CA ASP A 125 11.36 -10.09 20.45
C ASP A 125 11.84 -11.11 19.40
N GLY A 126 12.27 -10.60 18.24
CA GLY A 126 12.74 -11.40 17.10
C GLY A 126 11.64 -11.97 16.21
N ALA A 127 10.37 -11.65 16.46
CA ALA A 127 9.25 -12.02 15.60
C ALA A 127 8.76 -10.82 14.79
N ALA A 128 8.59 -11.00 13.48
CA ALA A 128 7.99 -9.97 12.63
C ALA A 128 6.55 -9.68 13.06
N VAL A 129 6.23 -8.40 13.21
CA VAL A 129 4.91 -7.92 13.61
C VAL A 129 4.21 -7.29 12.40
N ARG A 130 2.99 -7.75 12.12
CA ARG A 130 2.12 -7.04 11.19
C ARG A 130 1.58 -5.79 11.87
N VAL A 131 1.90 -4.64 11.30
CA VAL A 131 1.44 -3.34 11.78
C VAL A 131 0.18 -2.94 11.03
N ASP A 132 -0.87 -2.60 11.79
CA ASP A 132 -2.10 -2.04 11.24
C ASP A 132 -2.10 -0.52 11.50
N TRP A 133 -2.04 0.25 10.43
CA TRP A 133 -1.98 1.70 10.46
C TRP A 133 -3.41 2.25 10.37
N GLY A 134 -3.98 2.59 11.52
CA GLY A 134 -5.43 2.81 11.64
C GLY A 134 -5.85 4.19 12.12
N GLU A 135 -5.05 4.89 12.94
CA GLU A 135 -5.36 6.27 13.32
C GLU A 135 -4.58 7.20 12.41
N ALA A 136 -5.29 8.09 11.73
CA ALA A 136 -4.77 8.87 10.63
C ALA A 136 -5.19 10.34 10.76
N TYR A 137 -4.31 11.23 10.30
CA TYR A 137 -4.58 12.66 10.34
C TYR A 137 -3.97 13.34 9.10
N LEU A 138 -4.79 14.14 8.42
CA LEU A 138 -4.37 14.98 7.30
C LEU A 138 -4.98 16.37 7.48
N ASP A 139 -4.12 17.38 7.61
CA ASP A 139 -4.53 18.78 7.69
C ASP A 139 -3.67 19.62 6.73
N PRO A 140 -4.24 20.56 5.97
CA PRO A 140 -5.65 20.97 5.97
C PRO A 140 -6.59 20.15 5.11
N SER A 141 -7.86 20.10 5.54
CA SER A 141 -9.01 19.79 4.69
C SER A 141 -9.61 21.04 4.03
N GLY A 142 -10.39 20.85 2.96
CA GLY A 142 -11.07 21.92 2.22
C GLY A 142 -10.25 22.46 1.04
N PRO A 143 -10.47 23.73 0.64
CA PRO A 143 -9.85 24.27 -0.57
C PRO A 143 -8.31 24.17 -0.54
N ILE A 144 -7.75 23.57 -1.57
CA ILE A 144 -6.31 23.36 -1.67
C ILE A 144 -5.62 24.69 -1.92
N SER A 145 -4.63 24.99 -1.10
CA SER A 145 -3.84 26.21 -1.17
C SER A 145 -2.37 25.94 -0.85
N HIS A 146 -1.50 26.90 -1.17
CA HIS A 146 -0.08 26.85 -0.84
C HIS A 146 0.15 27.23 0.63
N ARG A 147 -0.24 26.34 1.53
CA ARG A 147 0.00 26.41 2.98
C ARG A 147 0.64 25.11 3.45
N PRO A 148 1.41 25.10 4.56
CA PRO A 148 1.94 23.87 5.13
C PRO A 148 0.82 22.87 5.44
N ALA A 149 1.17 21.59 5.42
CA ALA A 149 0.28 20.49 5.75
C ALA A 149 0.98 19.46 6.63
N THR A 150 0.19 18.70 7.39
CA THR A 150 0.65 17.57 8.19
C THR A 150 -0.05 16.31 7.71
N VAL A 151 0.72 15.25 7.53
CA VAL A 151 0.21 13.90 7.27
C VAL A 151 0.74 12.99 8.36
N GLU A 152 -0.14 12.34 9.11
CA GLU A 152 0.24 11.47 10.23
C GLU A 152 -0.50 10.15 10.19
N MET A 153 0.21 9.07 10.52
CA MET A 153 -0.34 7.74 10.75
C MET A 153 0.19 7.19 12.07
N ILE A 154 -0.67 6.49 12.77
CA ILE A 154 -0.36 5.83 14.04
C ILE A 154 -0.76 4.37 13.92
N ALA A 155 0.11 3.52 14.44
CA ALA A 155 -0.18 2.12 14.67
C ALA A 155 0.01 1.76 16.13
N ARG A 156 -0.74 0.75 16.58
CA ARG A 156 -0.62 0.19 17.93
C ARG A 156 -0.36 -1.30 17.82
N VAL A 157 0.75 -1.75 18.40
CA VAL A 157 1.13 -3.15 18.45
C VAL A 157 0.98 -3.64 19.88
N PRO A 158 0.13 -4.65 20.15
CA PRO A 158 -0.07 -5.18 21.50
C PRO A 158 1.24 -5.62 22.16
N LEU A 159 1.37 -5.34 23.45
CA LEU A 159 2.47 -5.78 24.30
C LEU A 159 1.93 -6.55 25.50
N SER A 160 2.67 -7.59 25.89
CA SER A 160 2.46 -8.26 27.16
C SER A 160 3.25 -7.59 28.28
N ALA A 161 3.05 -8.05 29.50
CA ALA A 161 3.96 -7.75 30.59
C ALA A 161 5.34 -8.38 30.36
N GLY A 162 6.38 -7.71 30.82
CA GLY A 162 7.76 -8.20 30.74
C GLY A 162 8.66 -7.27 29.93
N GLU A 163 9.85 -7.76 29.64
CA GLU A 163 10.85 -7.04 28.87
C GLU A 163 10.68 -7.34 27.37
N HIS A 164 10.71 -6.29 26.55
CA HIS A 164 10.50 -6.35 25.12
C HIS A 164 11.63 -5.66 24.36
N HIS A 165 12.08 -6.28 23.29
CA HIS A 165 13.02 -5.73 22.31
C HIS A 165 12.29 -5.46 20.99
N LEU A 166 12.15 -4.19 20.63
CA LEU A 166 11.62 -3.75 19.35
C LEU A 166 12.77 -3.44 18.39
N VAL A 167 12.68 -3.93 17.16
CA VAL A 167 13.48 -3.49 16.02
C VAL A 167 12.56 -2.89 14.96
N LEU A 168 12.90 -1.70 14.48
CA LEU A 168 12.20 -0.97 13.45
C LEU A 168 13.12 -0.78 12.24
N ARG A 169 12.76 -1.37 11.10
CA ARG A 169 13.46 -1.19 9.83
C ARG A 169 12.72 -0.17 8.98
N ASP A 170 13.43 0.88 8.61
CA ASP A 170 12.94 2.05 7.88
C ASP A 170 13.36 1.99 6.41
N GLY A 171 12.48 1.42 5.60
CA GLY A 171 12.59 1.35 4.14
C GLY A 171 12.00 2.56 3.41
N MET A 172 11.54 3.60 4.10
CA MET A 172 11.02 4.79 3.45
C MET A 172 12.11 5.48 2.61
N ARG A 173 11.69 6.19 1.55
CA ARG A 173 12.58 6.92 0.64
C ARG A 173 13.23 8.14 1.30
N ARG A 174 14.35 7.94 2.00
CA ARG A 174 15.02 8.98 2.80
C ARG A 174 15.50 10.21 2.02
N GLU A 175 15.70 10.08 0.70
CA GLU A 175 16.07 11.22 -0.15
C GLU A 175 15.01 12.32 -0.21
N THR A 176 13.77 12.02 0.21
CA THR A 176 12.67 12.99 0.25
C THR A 176 12.59 13.73 1.59
N PHE A 177 13.43 13.40 2.58
CA PHE A 177 13.34 14.03 3.90
C PHE A 177 14.47 15.04 4.10
N GLU A 178 14.08 16.29 4.38
CA GLU A 178 15.00 17.37 4.70
C GLU A 178 15.63 17.14 6.08
N ARG A 179 14.81 16.61 6.99
CA ARG A 179 15.18 16.23 8.35
C ARG A 179 14.33 15.04 8.77
N THR A 180 14.92 14.15 9.57
CA THR A 180 14.15 13.20 10.37
C THR A 180 14.53 13.32 11.83
N ASP A 181 13.53 13.36 12.69
CA ASP A 181 13.66 13.18 14.12
C ASP A 181 13.02 11.84 14.51
N VAL A 182 13.75 11.03 15.29
CA VAL A 182 13.29 9.75 15.82
C VAL A 182 13.28 9.86 17.34
N ALA A 183 12.16 9.51 17.98
CA ALA A 183 12.00 9.59 19.43
C ALA A 183 11.49 8.27 20.00
N PHE A 184 12.04 7.92 21.17
CA PHE A 184 11.65 6.75 21.96
C PHE A 184 11.19 7.20 23.33
N SER A 185 10.05 6.70 23.78
CA SER A 185 9.55 6.99 25.12
C SER A 185 8.87 5.77 25.75
N GLY A 186 8.73 5.79 27.07
CA GLY A 186 7.96 4.81 27.83
C GLY A 186 7.11 5.56 28.85
N HIS A 187 5.83 5.24 28.93
CA HIS A 187 4.88 5.80 29.89
C HIS A 187 3.78 4.78 30.23
N ASP A 188 2.87 5.16 31.14
CA ASP A 188 1.66 4.41 31.47
C ASP A 188 1.90 2.91 31.76
N GLY A 189 2.85 2.62 32.65
CA GLY A 189 3.20 1.25 33.03
C GLY A 189 4.24 0.59 32.13
N ALA A 190 4.90 1.35 31.24
CA ALA A 190 6.08 0.91 30.52
C ALA A 190 7.27 1.86 30.75
N GLU A 191 8.47 1.29 30.87
CA GLU A 191 9.73 2.01 31.03
C GLU A 191 10.65 1.75 29.84
N LEU A 192 11.14 2.82 29.20
CA LEU A 192 12.19 2.72 28.20
C LEU A 192 13.56 2.50 28.87
N VAL A 193 14.12 1.30 28.69
CA VAL A 193 15.42 0.89 29.25
C VAL A 193 16.58 1.34 28.37
N ALA A 194 16.50 1.08 27.08
CA ALA A 194 17.56 1.40 26.11
C ALA A 194 16.98 1.67 24.73
N SER A 195 17.68 2.46 23.91
CA SER A 195 17.27 2.77 22.55
C SER A 195 18.45 3.27 21.73
N GLY A 196 18.43 3.03 20.43
CA GLY A 196 19.52 3.46 19.57
C GLY A 196 19.34 3.10 18.10
N VAL A 197 20.45 3.29 17.39
CA VAL A 197 20.59 2.94 15.97
C VAL A 197 21.11 1.51 15.85
N GLY A 198 20.59 0.80 14.86
CA GLY A 198 21.00 -0.56 14.54
C GLY A 198 20.03 -1.60 15.08
N GLU A 199 20.21 -2.82 14.60
CA GLU A 199 19.41 -3.99 14.96
C GLU A 199 19.83 -4.61 16.30
N GLU A 200 21.10 -4.41 16.67
CA GLU A 200 21.64 -4.93 17.92
C GLU A 200 20.89 -4.35 19.11
N ARG A 201 20.68 -5.21 20.11
CA ARG A 201 20.03 -4.82 21.35
C ARG A 201 20.80 -3.67 22.00
N PRO A 202 20.19 -2.49 22.20
CA PRO A 202 20.89 -1.33 22.69
C PRO A 202 21.24 -1.48 24.17
N SER A 203 22.39 -0.94 24.57
CA SER A 203 22.87 -0.92 25.96
C SER A 203 22.78 0.45 26.64
N ALA A 204 22.43 1.48 25.89
CA ALA A 204 22.30 2.85 26.37
C ALA A 204 20.93 3.42 25.98
N ARG A 205 20.47 4.41 26.73
CA ARG A 205 19.21 5.12 26.45
C ARG A 205 19.48 6.35 25.61
N VAL A 206 19.05 6.33 24.35
CA VAL A 206 19.09 7.47 23.43
C VAL A 206 17.65 7.88 23.08
N PRO A 207 17.03 8.77 23.86
CA PRO A 207 15.59 9.03 23.77
C PRO A 207 15.19 9.78 22.49
N ALA A 208 16.12 10.48 21.85
CA ALA A 208 15.89 11.19 20.61
C ALA A 208 17.14 11.22 19.74
N ILE A 209 16.95 11.07 18.43
CA ILE A 209 17.99 11.06 17.41
C ILE A 209 17.50 11.93 16.25
N ALA A 210 18.32 12.88 15.81
CA ALA A 210 18.00 13.73 14.68
C ALA A 210 19.05 13.54 13.57
N PHE A 211 18.61 13.50 12.33
CA PHE A 211 19.49 13.46 11.17
C PHE A 211 18.96 14.37 10.05
N ALA A 212 19.89 15.00 9.34
CA ALA A 212 19.61 15.85 8.20
C ALA A 212 19.77 15.08 6.90
N GLY A 213 18.83 15.26 5.97
CA GLY A 213 18.85 14.66 4.65
C GLY A 213 18.84 13.12 4.63
N ALA A 214 19.29 12.56 3.51
CA ALA A 214 19.28 11.12 3.22
C ALA A 214 20.28 10.26 4.05
N ARG A 215 20.92 10.82 5.09
CA ARG A 215 22.04 10.17 5.81
C ARG A 215 21.65 9.46 7.10
N GLY A 216 20.36 9.30 7.37
CA GLY A 216 19.86 8.58 8.53
C GLY A 216 20.13 7.07 8.46
N PRO A 217 20.18 6.36 9.58
CA PRO A 217 20.24 4.90 9.57
C PRO A 217 18.92 4.27 9.12
N ASP A 218 19.01 3.02 8.66
CA ASP A 218 17.89 2.20 8.21
C ASP A 218 17.19 1.42 9.32
N VAL A 219 17.84 1.29 10.48
CA VAL A 219 17.37 0.41 11.54
C VAL A 219 17.51 1.13 12.87
N PHE A 220 16.47 1.01 13.67
CA PHE A 220 16.43 1.46 15.04
C PHE A 220 15.99 0.33 15.95
N SER A 221 16.41 0.37 17.20
CA SER A 221 16.00 -0.61 18.20
C SER A 221 15.75 0.04 19.55
N ALA A 222 14.86 -0.57 20.32
CA ALA A 222 14.54 -0.13 21.67
C ALA A 222 14.21 -1.32 22.57
N VAL A 223 14.56 -1.18 23.85
CA VAL A 223 14.21 -2.11 24.91
C VAL A 223 13.33 -1.39 25.90
N ALA A 224 12.19 -2.00 26.23
CA ALA A 224 11.30 -1.51 27.26
C ALA A 224 10.87 -2.62 28.21
N VAL A 225 10.52 -2.25 29.44
CA VAL A 225 9.91 -3.15 30.42
C VAL A 225 8.48 -2.69 30.66
N VAL A 226 7.53 -3.58 30.46
CA VAL A 226 6.09 -3.37 30.68
C VAL A 226 5.70 -4.03 32.00
N GLU A 227 5.09 -3.26 32.89
CA GLU A 227 4.64 -3.76 34.18
C GLU A 227 3.55 -4.82 34.01
N GLY A 228 3.71 -5.93 34.73
CA GLY A 228 2.65 -6.92 34.87
C GLY A 228 1.46 -6.32 35.60
N SER A 229 0.36 -6.11 34.90
CA SER A 229 -0.91 -5.82 35.55
C SER A 229 -1.30 -7.03 36.41
N SER A 230 -0.96 -6.99 37.70
CA SER A 230 -1.54 -7.87 38.70
C SER A 230 -3.01 -7.48 38.86
N ARG A 231 -3.86 -7.82 37.89
CA ARG A 231 -5.32 -7.75 38.02
C ARG A 231 -5.79 -8.89 38.93
N GLY A 232 -5.58 -8.68 40.22
CA GLY A 232 -6.17 -9.43 41.32
C GLY A 232 -6.50 -8.45 42.44
N GLY A 233 -7.66 -7.78 42.35
CA GLY A 233 -8.15 -6.95 43.46
C GLY A 233 -9.16 -5.87 43.06
N GLY A 234 -10.44 -6.24 43.01
CA GLY A 234 -11.55 -5.32 43.31
C GLY A 234 -12.26 -4.67 42.11
N LEU A 235 -13.40 -5.24 41.72
CA LEU A 235 -14.56 -4.42 41.32
C LEU A 235 -15.11 -3.76 42.61
N PRO A 236 -15.52 -2.49 42.57
CA PRO A 236 -16.92 -2.21 42.23
C PRO A 236 -17.16 -0.88 41.48
N GLY A 237 -18.27 -0.82 40.74
CA GLY A 237 -19.02 0.43 40.57
C GLY A 237 -19.40 0.76 39.13
N ASP A 238 -20.62 0.36 38.75
CA ASP A 238 -21.37 0.86 37.61
C ASP A 238 -21.50 2.39 37.58
N ALA A 239 -21.53 2.93 36.35
CA ALA A 239 -22.19 4.15 35.82
C ALA A 239 -21.21 4.89 34.88
N ALA A 240 -21.51 5.29 33.66
CA ALA A 240 -22.72 5.31 32.85
C ALA A 240 -22.27 5.38 31.37
N SER A 241 -22.76 4.49 30.52
CA SER A 241 -23.56 4.82 29.32
C SER A 241 -23.29 6.17 28.63
N GLU A 242 -22.48 6.16 27.58
CA GLU A 242 -22.69 7.00 26.38
C GLU A 242 -22.43 6.18 25.11
N GLY A 243 -23.51 5.97 24.35
CA GLY A 243 -23.61 5.98 22.88
C GLY A 243 -22.69 5.14 22.00
N PRO A 244 -23.22 4.23 21.15
CA PRO A 244 -22.43 3.47 20.20
C PRO A 244 -21.96 4.34 19.04
N ALA A 245 -20.65 4.39 18.79
CA ALA A 245 -20.13 4.79 17.50
C ALA A 245 -20.64 3.81 16.45
N ALA A 246 -21.40 4.32 15.49
CA ALA A 246 -21.97 3.55 14.40
C ALA A 246 -20.86 2.84 13.63
N GLY A 247 -20.83 1.51 13.73
CA GLY A 247 -20.01 0.68 12.85
C GLY A 247 -20.48 0.85 11.42
N HIS A 248 -19.61 1.38 10.57
CA HIS A 248 -19.78 1.24 9.13
C HIS A 248 -19.63 -0.25 8.76
N PRO A 249 -20.56 -0.82 7.99
CA PRO A 249 -20.40 -2.17 7.49
C PRO A 249 -19.20 -2.21 6.54
N LEU A 250 -18.22 -3.05 6.86
CA LEU A 250 -17.19 -3.47 5.91
C LEU A 250 -17.91 -4.06 4.69
N GLY A 251 -17.87 -3.31 3.60
CA GLY A 251 -18.36 -3.72 2.31
C GLY A 251 -17.68 -5.01 1.87
N ASP A 252 -18.51 -5.93 1.42
CA ASP A 252 -18.19 -7.21 0.82
C ASP A 252 -17.17 -7.04 -0.34
N PHE A 253 -15.90 -7.37 -0.11
CA PHE A 253 -14.82 -7.34 -1.13
C PHE A 253 -14.90 -8.53 -2.11
N GLY A 254 -16.07 -9.16 -2.28
CA GLY A 254 -16.25 -10.35 -3.13
C GLY A 254 -16.53 -10.09 -4.62
N ALA A 255 -16.77 -8.84 -5.05
CA ALA A 255 -17.29 -8.59 -6.40
C ALA A 255 -16.23 -8.33 -7.48
N LEU A 256 -15.03 -7.86 -7.13
CA LEU A 256 -14.00 -7.51 -8.12
C LEU A 256 -13.15 -8.71 -8.59
N GLU A 257 -13.02 -9.77 -7.78
CA GLU A 257 -12.32 -10.99 -8.20
C GLU A 257 -13.19 -11.89 -9.11
N ALA A 258 -14.52 -11.84 -8.98
CA ALA A 258 -15.43 -12.62 -9.81
C ALA A 258 -15.46 -12.15 -11.28
N GLY A 259 -15.28 -10.86 -11.52
CA GLY A 259 -15.29 -10.28 -12.87
C GLY A 259 -14.11 -10.71 -13.73
N ALA A 260 -12.90 -10.73 -13.16
CA ALA A 260 -11.69 -11.16 -13.88
C ALA A 260 -11.74 -12.66 -14.24
N LEU A 261 -12.24 -13.50 -13.33
CA LEU A 261 -12.38 -14.93 -13.57
C LEU A 261 -13.41 -15.23 -14.68
N ALA A 262 -14.54 -14.49 -14.71
CA ALA A 262 -15.58 -14.65 -15.71
C ALA A 262 -15.09 -14.31 -17.14
N VAL A 263 -14.27 -13.27 -17.29
CA VAL A 263 -13.68 -12.90 -18.59
C VAL A 263 -12.71 -13.97 -19.09
N VAL A 264 -11.86 -14.52 -18.22
CA VAL A 264 -10.94 -15.60 -18.58
C VAL A 264 -11.70 -16.86 -19.00
N ILE A 265 -12.78 -17.22 -18.30
CA ILE A 265 -13.61 -18.38 -18.64
C ILE A 265 -14.31 -18.19 -20.00
N LEU A 266 -14.87 -17.00 -20.26
CA LEU A 266 -15.58 -16.71 -21.51
C LEU A 266 -14.65 -16.69 -22.72
N VAL A 267 -13.45 -16.09 -22.59
CA VAL A 267 -12.42 -16.11 -23.65
C VAL A 267 -11.94 -17.53 -23.91
N SER A 268 -11.71 -18.32 -22.86
CA SER A 268 -11.28 -19.72 -22.99
C SER A 268 -12.34 -20.59 -23.66
N ALA A 269 -13.62 -20.42 -23.30
CA ALA A 269 -14.73 -21.13 -23.92
C ALA A 269 -14.92 -20.73 -25.39
N GLY A 270 -14.78 -19.45 -25.73
CA GLY A 270 -14.85 -18.95 -27.10
C GLY A 270 -13.74 -19.55 -28.00
N LEU A 271 -12.50 -19.60 -27.49
CA LEU A 271 -11.37 -20.21 -28.19
C LEU A 271 -11.56 -21.72 -28.37
N LEU A 272 -12.08 -22.43 -27.36
CA LEU A 272 -12.35 -23.86 -27.44
C LEU A 272 -13.46 -24.18 -28.47
N MET A 273 -14.51 -23.36 -28.55
CA MET A 273 -15.58 -23.53 -29.56
C MET A 273 -15.08 -23.26 -30.99
N LEU A 274 -14.26 -22.23 -31.17
CA LEU A 274 -13.62 -21.93 -32.46
C LEU A 274 -12.66 -23.04 -32.90
N TRP A 275 -11.95 -23.67 -31.95
CA TRP A 275 -11.09 -24.81 -32.23
C TRP A 275 -11.89 -26.06 -32.60
N ARG A 276 -12.99 -26.36 -31.90
CA ARG A 276 -13.88 -27.50 -32.20
C ARG A 276 -14.53 -27.38 -33.58
N ARG A 277 -14.92 -26.18 -34.01
CA ARG A 277 -15.51 -25.95 -35.35
C ARG A 277 -14.52 -26.10 -36.51
N ARG A 278 -13.21 -26.13 -36.25
CA ARG A 278 -12.15 -26.23 -37.27
C ARG A 278 -11.54 -27.62 -37.42
N ARG A 279 -11.99 -28.61 -36.65
CA ARG A 279 -11.65 -30.02 -36.90
C ARG A 279 -12.78 -30.65 -37.73
N PRO A 280 -12.48 -31.20 -38.93
CA PRO A 280 -13.45 -31.94 -39.73
C PRO A 280 -13.89 -33.24 -39.03
#